data_AF-A0A291QZW3-F1
#
_entry.id   AF-A0A291QZW3-F1
#
_cell.length_a   1.000
_cell.length_b   1.000
_cell.length_c   1.000
_cell.angle_alpha   90.00
_cell.angle_beta   90.00
_cell.angle_gamma   90.00
#
_symmetry.space_group_name_H-M   'P 1'
#
loop_
_entity.id
_entity.type
_entity.pdbx_description
1 polymer ?
#
loop_
_entity_poly.entity_id
_entity_poly.type
_entity_poly.pdbx_seq_one_letter_code
_entity_poly.pdbx_strand_id
1 'polypeptide(L)'
;MIFDSLFFEEVLFEYANRIHLFNDFLVQKFELKDIPYNESGRAFPKIGSLEINNEVINYRFHGRGATLFWDGIEMKFDIDANSNHRIITSSWPYLTFLSGYVNNFDKSRYPFSLIDQVLVSFEEKGFLMARKEGESVFHINELWYEKRKLGLEYKGDNNAEIDW
;
A
#
# COMPACT_ATOMS: atom_id res chain seq x y z
N MET A 1 9.34 -11.35 -22.32
CA MET A 1 9.57 -11.69 -20.90
C MET A 1 8.22 -12.10 -20.36
N ILE A 2 8.06 -13.33 -19.85
CA ILE A 2 6.76 -13.77 -19.32
C ILE A 2 6.62 -13.14 -17.93
N PHE A 3 5.61 -12.29 -17.80
CA PHE A 3 5.22 -11.63 -16.57
C PHE A 3 4.54 -12.66 -15.68
N ASP A 4 5.12 -13.01 -14.52
CA ASP A 4 4.40 -13.81 -13.52
C ASP A 4 3.42 -12.89 -12.79
N SER A 5 2.24 -12.74 -13.38
CA SER A 5 1.24 -11.80 -12.87
C SER A 5 0.74 -12.15 -11.48
N LEU A 6 0.80 -13.43 -11.10
CA LEU A 6 0.33 -13.90 -9.80
C LEU A 6 1.31 -13.48 -8.71
N PHE A 7 2.61 -13.62 -8.97
CA PHE A 7 3.65 -13.17 -8.05
C PHE A 7 3.53 -11.68 -7.70
N PHE A 8 3.41 -10.79 -8.69
CA PHE A 8 3.31 -9.36 -8.40
C PHE A 8 1.98 -9.02 -7.70
N GLU A 9 0.90 -9.73 -8.02
CA GLU A 9 -0.39 -9.55 -7.35
C GLU A 9 -0.29 -9.91 -5.86
N GLU A 10 0.35 -11.03 -5.53
CA GLU A 10 0.63 -11.43 -4.14
C GLU A 10 1.46 -10.38 -3.40
N VAL A 11 2.47 -9.82 -4.06
CA VAL A 11 3.28 -8.73 -3.49
C VAL A 11 2.43 -7.47 -3.28
N LEU A 12 1.54 -7.10 -4.21
CA LEU A 12 0.64 -5.96 -4.04
C LEU A 12 -0.33 -6.17 -2.88
N PHE A 13 -0.89 -7.36 -2.77
CA PHE A 13 -1.77 -7.70 -1.67
C PHE A 13 -1.05 -7.61 -0.33
N GLU A 14 0.15 -8.19 -0.21
CA GLU A 14 0.92 -8.14 1.04
C GLU A 14 1.33 -6.70 1.40
N TYR A 15 1.71 -5.90 0.40
CA TYR A 15 1.98 -4.47 0.57
C TYR A 15 0.77 -3.74 1.16
N ALA A 16 -0.41 -3.88 0.55
CA ALA A 16 -1.63 -3.24 1.05
C ALA A 16 -2.02 -3.77 2.43
N ASN A 17 -2.00 -5.09 2.63
CA ASN A 17 -2.37 -5.75 3.88
C ASN A 17 -1.57 -5.24 5.08
N ARG A 18 -0.24 -5.10 4.95
CA ARG A 18 0.59 -4.56 6.04
C ARG A 18 0.25 -3.10 6.36
N ILE A 19 -0.06 -2.28 5.36
CA ILE A 19 -0.48 -0.89 5.59
C ILE A 19 -1.81 -0.85 6.34
N HIS A 20 -2.78 -1.68 5.94
CA HIS A 20 -4.07 -1.79 6.64
C HIS A 20 -3.88 -2.28 8.08
N LEU A 21 -3.14 -3.35 8.31
CA LEU A 21 -2.85 -3.85 9.66
C LEU A 21 -2.23 -2.79 10.56
N PHE A 22 -1.27 -2.02 10.02
CA PHE A 22 -0.66 -0.91 10.75
C PHE A 22 -1.67 0.21 11.07
N ASN A 23 -2.45 0.64 10.08
CA ASN A 23 -3.42 1.71 10.26
C ASN A 23 -4.55 1.29 11.22
N ASP A 24 -5.09 0.09 11.08
CA ASP A 24 -6.13 -0.47 11.95
C ASP A 24 -5.63 -0.57 13.40
N PHE A 25 -4.38 -1.02 13.59
CA PHE A 25 -3.78 -1.08 14.91
C PHE A 25 -3.66 0.31 15.55
N LEU A 26 -3.25 1.33 14.81
CA LEU A 26 -3.19 2.70 15.30
C LEU A 26 -4.58 3.23 15.67
N VAL A 27 -5.58 3.00 14.80
CA VAL A 27 -6.97 3.39 15.05
C VAL A 27 -7.47 2.78 16.36
N GLN A 28 -7.25 1.48 16.57
CA GLN A 28 -7.68 0.79 17.77
C GLN A 28 -6.89 1.25 19.01
N LYS A 29 -5.55 1.31 18.91
CA LYS A 29 -4.68 1.63 20.05
C LYS A 29 -4.86 3.04 20.59
N PHE A 30 -5.17 3.99 19.71
CA PHE A 30 -5.32 5.40 20.07
C PHE A 30 -6.77 5.89 19.98
N GLU A 31 -7.74 4.99 19.81
CA GLU A 31 -9.17 5.28 19.72
C GLU A 31 -9.50 6.37 18.68
N LEU A 32 -8.85 6.30 17.52
CA LEU A 32 -9.00 7.30 16.46
C LEU A 32 -10.35 7.11 15.74
N LYS A 33 -10.96 8.22 15.33
CA LYS A 33 -12.22 8.19 14.56
C LYS A 33 -12.02 7.85 13.09
N ASP A 34 -10.85 8.19 12.55
CA ASP A 34 -10.50 8.09 11.14
C ASP A 34 -9.03 7.68 10.98
N ILE A 35 -8.54 7.69 9.74
CA ILE A 35 -7.19 7.26 9.36
C ILE A 35 -6.11 8.02 10.14
N PRO A 36 -5.07 7.31 10.65
CA PRO A 36 -4.13 7.86 11.63
C PRO A 36 -3.29 9.06 11.16
N TYR A 37 -3.21 9.29 9.85
CA TYR A 37 -2.30 10.27 9.26
C TYR A 37 -2.49 11.69 9.84
N ASN A 38 -3.73 12.19 9.93
CA ASN A 38 -4.03 13.55 10.45
C ASN A 38 -3.78 13.69 11.96
N GLU A 39 -3.69 12.57 12.66
CA GLU A 39 -3.52 12.50 14.10
C GLU A 39 -2.05 12.29 14.50
N SER A 40 -1.17 12.04 13.53
CA SER A 40 0.27 11.88 13.78
C SER A 40 0.91 13.16 14.33
N GLY A 41 1.59 13.04 15.46
CA GLY A 41 2.14 14.16 16.24
C GLY A 41 1.13 14.90 17.11
N ARG A 42 -0.16 14.53 17.06
CA ARG A 42 -1.20 15.04 17.96
C ARG A 42 -1.61 13.95 18.96
N ALA A 43 -2.13 12.83 18.46
CA ALA A 43 -2.59 11.70 19.27
C ALA A 43 -1.45 10.73 19.62
N PHE A 44 -0.47 10.57 18.73
CA PHE A 44 0.67 9.68 18.93
C PHE A 44 1.95 10.26 18.28
N PRO A 45 3.17 9.81 18.66
CA PRO A 45 4.42 10.34 18.11
C PRO A 45 4.54 10.14 16.60
N LYS A 46 5.12 11.09 15.87
CA LYS A 46 5.36 10.95 14.41
C LYS A 46 6.42 9.91 14.06
N ILE A 47 7.34 9.63 15.00
CA ILE A 47 8.38 8.61 14.86
C ILE A 47 8.26 7.72 16.09
N GLY A 48 8.22 6.41 15.89
CA GLY A 48 8.08 5.49 17.00
C GLY A 48 8.27 4.03 16.59
N SER A 49 7.99 3.17 17.55
CA SER A 49 8.06 1.73 17.42
C SER A 49 6.84 1.11 18.09
N LEU A 50 6.22 0.11 17.46
CA LEU A 50 5.03 -0.59 17.95
C LEU A 50 5.23 -2.09 17.75
N GLU A 51 4.52 -2.88 18.55
CA GLU A 51 4.48 -4.33 18.39
C GLU A 51 3.09 -4.72 17.85
N ILE A 52 3.06 -5.36 16.67
CA ILE A 52 1.86 -5.91 16.05
C ILE A 52 2.17 -7.38 15.74
N ASN A 53 1.33 -8.31 16.20
CA ASN A 53 1.52 -9.76 15.99
C ASN A 53 2.89 -10.30 16.45
N ASN A 54 3.43 -9.78 17.56
CA ASN A 54 4.77 -10.09 18.11
C ASN A 54 5.94 -9.64 17.21
N GLU A 55 5.68 -8.77 16.24
CA GLU A 55 6.71 -8.20 15.37
C GLU A 55 6.86 -6.71 15.68
N VAL A 56 8.11 -6.23 15.69
CA VAL A 56 8.42 -4.82 15.95
C VAL A 56 8.36 -4.04 14.63
N ILE A 57 7.48 -3.04 14.58
CA ILE A 57 7.34 -2.11 13.46
C ILE A 57 7.88 -0.76 13.89
N ASN A 58 8.92 -0.30 13.22
CA ASN A 58 9.38 1.07 13.35
C ASN A 58 8.70 1.92 12.28
N TYR A 59 8.20 3.09 12.67
CA TYR A 59 7.44 3.93 11.76
C TYR A 59 7.90 5.38 11.83
N ARG A 60 7.70 6.08 10.71
CA ARG A 60 7.92 7.52 10.56
C ARG A 60 6.88 8.12 9.65
N PHE A 61 5.97 8.91 10.22
CA PHE A 61 5.04 9.72 9.46
C PHE A 61 5.77 10.91 8.81
N HIS A 62 5.45 11.16 7.55
CA HIS A 62 5.93 12.29 6.75
C HIS A 62 4.76 12.99 6.05
N GLY A 63 5.07 14.04 5.28
CA GLY A 63 4.12 15.04 4.82
C GLY A 63 2.81 14.54 4.21
N ARG A 64 2.74 13.34 3.62
CA ARG A 64 1.50 12.76 3.06
C ARG A 64 1.30 11.28 3.38
N GLY A 65 2.07 10.72 4.31
CA GLY A 65 2.11 9.26 4.46
C GLY A 65 3.04 8.81 5.57
N ALA A 66 3.51 7.58 5.46
CA ALA A 66 4.49 7.03 6.39
C ALA A 66 5.49 6.09 5.71
N THR A 67 6.66 6.00 6.32
CA THR A 67 7.63 4.94 6.09
C THR A 67 7.55 3.96 7.27
N LEU A 68 7.43 2.68 6.97
CA LEU A 68 7.44 1.57 7.93
C LEU A 68 8.68 0.70 7.70
N PHE A 69 9.22 0.16 8.78
CA PHE A 69 10.19 -0.92 8.76
C PHE A 69 9.60 -2.08 9.55
N TRP A 70 9.20 -3.13 8.83
CA TRP A 70 8.53 -4.31 9.37
C TRP A 70 9.36 -5.54 9.02
N ASP A 71 9.94 -6.20 10.03
CA ASP A 71 10.88 -7.33 9.85
C ASP A 71 12.04 -7.00 8.89
N GLY A 72 12.62 -5.80 9.06
CA GLY A 72 13.71 -5.32 8.19
C GLY A 72 13.29 -4.87 6.79
N ILE A 73 12.03 -5.03 6.41
CA ILE A 73 11.49 -4.61 5.12
C ILE A 73 11.04 -3.15 5.20
N GLU A 74 11.62 -2.31 4.34
CA GLU A 74 11.21 -0.91 4.19
C GLU A 74 9.96 -0.83 3.30
N MET A 75 8.95 -0.12 3.79
CA MET A 75 7.71 0.15 3.09
C MET A 75 7.39 1.63 3.19
N LYS A 76 6.98 2.23 2.08
CA LYS A 76 6.53 3.62 2.03
C LYS A 76 5.12 3.61 1.49
N PHE A 77 4.25 4.46 2.00
CA PHE A 77 2.94 4.69 1.41
C PHE A 77 2.52 6.13 1.65
N ASP A 78 1.68 6.64 0.75
CA ASP A 78 1.03 7.94 0.90
C ASP A 78 -0.48 7.75 1.07
N ILE A 79 -1.14 8.82 1.51
CA ILE A 79 -2.56 8.90 1.79
C ILE A 79 -3.15 10.03 0.96
N ASP A 80 -4.27 9.78 0.28
CA ASP A 80 -5.00 10.82 -0.43
C ASP A 80 -5.92 11.58 0.52
N ALA A 81 -5.44 12.70 1.04
CA ALA A 81 -6.25 13.56 1.92
C ALA A 81 -7.54 14.09 1.25
N ASN A 82 -7.60 14.11 -0.09
CA ASN A 82 -8.78 14.58 -0.83
C ASN A 82 -9.78 13.46 -1.15
N SER A 83 -9.40 12.19 -0.99
CA SER A 83 -10.23 11.04 -1.38
C SER A 83 -10.41 10.09 -0.20
N ASN A 84 -11.07 10.57 0.86
CA ASN A 84 -11.36 9.80 2.08
C ASN A 84 -10.13 9.11 2.69
N HIS A 85 -8.96 9.73 2.59
CA HIS A 85 -7.69 9.20 3.10
C HIS A 85 -7.28 7.84 2.51
N ARG A 86 -7.68 7.52 1.27
CA ARG A 86 -7.29 6.26 0.61
C ARG A 86 -5.77 6.10 0.50
N ILE A 87 -5.30 4.86 0.58
CA ILE A 87 -3.90 4.51 0.38
C ILE A 87 -3.52 4.75 -1.08
N ILE A 88 -2.46 5.53 -1.28
CA ILE A 88 -1.85 5.77 -2.58
C ILE A 88 -0.54 4.99 -2.69
N THR A 89 -0.32 4.43 -3.87
CA THR A 89 0.98 3.90 -4.28
C THR A 89 1.40 4.37 -5.67
N SER A 90 2.66 4.15 -5.99
CA SER A 90 3.25 4.32 -7.32
C SER A 90 4.42 3.35 -7.44
N SER A 91 5.12 3.38 -8.57
CA SER A 91 6.20 2.43 -8.84
C SER A 91 7.35 2.53 -7.84
N TRP A 92 7.63 3.72 -7.30
CA TRP A 92 8.72 3.88 -6.34
C TRP A 92 8.43 3.24 -4.96
N PRO A 93 7.31 3.55 -4.28
CA PRO A 93 6.91 2.85 -3.06
C PRO A 93 6.80 1.33 -3.24
N TYR A 94 6.16 0.88 -4.32
CA TYR A 94 5.99 -0.55 -4.59
C TYR A 94 7.32 -1.26 -4.85
N LEU A 95 8.21 -0.67 -5.67
CA LEU A 95 9.55 -1.22 -5.90
C LEU A 95 10.40 -1.24 -4.63
N THR A 96 10.27 -0.23 -3.76
CA THR A 96 10.95 -0.20 -2.46
C THR A 96 10.53 -1.41 -1.64
N PHE A 97 9.22 -1.66 -1.52
CA PHE A 97 8.69 -2.82 -0.80
C PHE A 97 9.13 -4.14 -1.44
N LEU A 98 8.96 -4.28 -2.75
CA LEU A 98 9.38 -5.46 -3.52
C LEU A 98 10.87 -5.80 -3.27
N SER A 99 11.73 -4.78 -3.18
CA SER A 99 13.16 -4.98 -2.98
C SER A 99 13.54 -5.55 -1.61
N GLY A 100 12.75 -5.26 -0.57
CA GLY A 100 12.93 -5.82 0.76
C GLY A 100 12.17 -7.14 0.95
N TYR A 101 11.02 -7.29 0.29
CA TYR A 101 10.15 -8.45 0.44
C TYR A 101 10.66 -9.69 -0.32
N VAL A 102 11.32 -9.48 -1.46
CA VAL A 102 11.78 -10.58 -2.32
C VAL A 102 13.20 -11.00 -1.96
N ASN A 103 13.36 -12.25 -1.53
CA ASN A 103 14.67 -12.84 -1.32
C ASN A 103 15.50 -12.83 -2.61
N ASN A 104 16.78 -12.41 -2.50
CA ASN A 104 17.70 -12.27 -3.62
C ASN A 104 17.20 -11.31 -4.71
N PHE A 105 16.55 -10.21 -4.32
CA PHE A 105 16.09 -9.19 -5.25
C PHE A 105 17.21 -8.66 -6.16
N ASP A 106 16.97 -8.70 -7.46
CA ASP A 106 17.90 -8.26 -8.49
C ASP A 106 17.30 -7.10 -9.28
N LYS A 107 17.83 -5.89 -9.06
CA LYS A 107 17.37 -4.66 -9.73
C LYS A 107 17.39 -4.75 -11.26
N SER A 108 18.26 -5.58 -11.84
CA SER A 108 18.33 -5.75 -13.30
C SER A 108 17.13 -6.54 -13.85
N ARG A 109 16.49 -7.38 -13.02
CA ARG A 109 15.27 -8.13 -13.37
C ARG A 109 14.00 -7.31 -13.18
N TYR A 110 14.05 -6.32 -12.29
CA TYR A 110 12.90 -5.49 -11.93
C TYR A 110 13.19 -4.00 -12.19
N PRO A 111 13.44 -3.60 -13.46
CA PRO A 111 13.66 -2.20 -13.78
C PRO A 111 12.39 -1.38 -13.51
N PHE A 112 12.54 -0.10 -13.22
CA PHE A 112 11.43 0.79 -12.90
C PHE A 112 10.32 0.79 -13.96
N SER A 113 10.68 0.77 -15.25
CA SER A 113 9.73 0.71 -16.35
C SER A 113 8.90 -0.57 -16.40
N LEU A 114 9.45 -1.70 -15.91
CA LEU A 114 8.66 -2.93 -15.74
C LEU A 114 7.62 -2.71 -14.65
N ILE A 115 8.02 -2.13 -13.52
CA ILE A 115 7.11 -1.86 -12.39
C ILE A 115 5.98 -0.92 -12.82
N ASP A 116 6.26 0.13 -13.59
CA ASP A 116 5.21 0.99 -14.15
C ASP A 116 4.19 0.18 -14.96
N GLN A 117 4.65 -0.71 -15.84
CA GLN A 117 3.77 -1.58 -16.63
C GLN A 117 2.96 -2.56 -15.77
N VAL A 118 3.57 -3.08 -14.69
CA VAL A 118 2.87 -3.92 -13.70
C VAL A 118 1.70 -3.16 -13.10
N LEU A 119 1.93 -1.94 -12.60
CA LEU A 119 0.88 -1.15 -11.94
C LEU A 119 -0.23 -0.74 -12.90
N VAL A 120 0.10 -0.39 -14.15
CA VAL A 120 -0.91 -0.15 -15.19
C VAL A 120 -1.74 -1.41 -15.46
N SER A 121 -1.12 -2.59 -15.53
CA SER A 121 -1.87 -3.84 -15.70
C SER A 121 -2.78 -4.16 -14.50
N PHE A 122 -2.42 -3.70 -13.30
CA PHE A 122 -3.26 -3.83 -12.11
C PHE A 122 -4.44 -2.88 -12.12
N GLU A 123 -4.28 -1.68 -12.69
CA GLU A 123 -5.40 -0.78 -12.97
C GLU A 123 -6.39 -1.43 -13.95
N GLU A 124 -5.90 -1.98 -15.07
CA GLU A 124 -6.74 -2.68 -16.06
C GLU A 124 -7.52 -3.86 -15.45
N LYS A 125 -6.94 -4.53 -14.44
CA LYS A 125 -7.57 -5.61 -13.69
C LYS A 125 -8.50 -5.12 -12.56
N GLY A 126 -8.50 -3.83 -12.26
CA GLY A 126 -9.27 -3.22 -11.18
C GLY A 126 -8.68 -3.40 -9.77
N PHE A 127 -7.43 -3.88 -9.65
CA PHE A 127 -6.77 -4.01 -8.33
C PHE A 127 -6.32 -2.64 -7.81
N LEU A 128 -6.01 -1.75 -8.75
CA LEU A 128 -5.65 -0.36 -8.54
C LEU A 128 -6.64 0.54 -9.29
N MET A 129 -6.70 1.80 -8.89
CA MET A 129 -7.47 2.82 -9.58
C MET A 129 -6.60 4.06 -9.74
N ALA A 130 -6.43 4.58 -10.97
CA ALA A 130 -5.62 5.78 -11.15
C ALA A 130 -6.19 6.96 -10.38
N ARG A 131 -5.29 7.74 -9.74
CA ARG A 131 -5.62 8.97 -9.02
C ARG A 131 -5.95 10.13 -9.94
N LYS A 132 -5.55 10.05 -11.22
CA LYS A 132 -5.97 10.93 -12.32
C LYS A 132 -5.62 10.25 -13.64
N GLU A 133 -6.40 10.52 -14.68
CA GLU A 133 -6.06 10.06 -16.04
C GLU A 133 -4.64 10.53 -16.43
N GLY A 134 -3.81 9.57 -16.82
CA GLY A 134 -2.42 9.81 -17.22
C GLY A 134 -1.41 9.96 -16.08
N GLU A 135 -1.82 9.86 -14.81
CA GLU A 135 -0.90 9.82 -13.66
C GLU A 135 -0.53 8.38 -13.29
N SER A 136 0.76 8.10 -13.09
CA SER A 136 1.26 6.80 -12.58
C SER A 136 1.19 6.73 -11.05
N VAL A 137 0.05 7.16 -10.51
CA VAL A 137 -0.24 7.22 -9.08
C VAL A 137 -1.62 6.61 -8.89
N PHE A 138 -1.72 5.62 -7.99
CA PHE A 138 -2.89 4.76 -7.91
C PHE A 138 -3.40 4.67 -6.49
N HIS A 139 -4.72 4.68 -6.31
CA HIS A 139 -5.37 4.19 -5.10
C HIS A 139 -5.38 2.67 -5.09
N ILE A 140 -5.22 2.08 -3.91
CA ILE A 140 -5.59 0.67 -3.70
C ILE A 140 -7.11 0.54 -3.89
N ASN A 141 -7.58 -0.44 -4.65
CA ASN A 141 -9.00 -0.75 -4.72
C ASN A 141 -9.42 -1.56 -3.48
N GLU A 142 -10.08 -0.88 -2.54
CA GLU A 142 -10.56 -1.47 -1.28
C GLU A 142 -11.50 -2.67 -1.51
N LEU A 143 -12.31 -2.68 -2.58
CA LEU A 143 -13.19 -3.81 -2.88
C LEU A 143 -12.38 -5.05 -3.31
N TRP A 144 -11.35 -4.85 -4.13
CA TRP A 144 -10.43 -5.92 -4.49
C TRP A 144 -9.70 -6.44 -3.25
N TYR A 145 -9.15 -5.54 -2.44
CA TYR A 145 -8.41 -5.89 -1.23
C TYR A 145 -9.27 -6.73 -0.26
N GLU A 146 -10.48 -6.29 0.05
CA GLU A 146 -11.38 -7.01 0.95
C GLU A 146 -11.81 -8.38 0.39
N LYS A 147 -12.11 -8.48 -0.92
CA LYS A 147 -12.39 -9.79 -1.54
C LYS A 147 -11.18 -10.71 -1.47
N ARG A 148 -9.98 -10.21 -1.77
CA ARG A 148 -8.73 -11.00 -1.77
C ARG A 148 -8.38 -11.49 -0.37
N LYS A 149 -8.53 -10.64 0.64
CA LYS A 149 -8.36 -10.97 2.07
C LYS A 149 -9.29 -12.10 2.52
N LEU A 150 -10.50 -12.17 1.97
CA LEU A 150 -11.47 -13.25 2.23
C LEU A 150 -11.28 -14.49 1.33
N GLY A 151 -10.27 -14.49 0.44
CA GLY A 151 -10.05 -15.57 -0.52
C GLY A 151 -11.13 -15.65 -1.61
N LEU A 152 -11.88 -14.57 -1.84
CA LEU A 152 -12.95 -14.49 -2.83
C LEU A 152 -12.42 -14.00 -4.18
N GLU A 153 -13.08 -14.45 -5.25
CA GLU A 153 -12.81 -13.98 -6.61
C GLU A 153 -13.22 -12.51 -6.78
N TYR A 154 -12.34 -11.70 -7.36
CA TYR A 154 -12.61 -10.33 -7.76
C TYR A 154 -12.69 -10.24 -9.29
N LYS A 155 -13.78 -9.65 -9.80
CA LYS A 155 -14.12 -9.65 -11.24
C LYS A 155 -13.84 -8.32 -11.95
N GLY A 156 -13.03 -7.45 -11.36
CA GLY A 156 -12.70 -6.14 -11.94
C GLY A 156 -13.75 -5.05 -11.67
N ASP A 157 -14.66 -5.26 -10.71
CA ASP A 157 -15.67 -4.25 -10.36
C ASP A 157 -15.02 -3.01 -9.71
N ASN A 158 -14.95 -1.89 -10.42
CA ASN A 158 -14.54 -0.61 -9.84
C ASN A 158 -15.76 0.09 -9.24
N ASN A 159 -16.07 -0.23 -7.98
CA ASN A 159 -17.20 0.37 -7.23
C ASN A 159 -16.77 1.45 -6.24
N ALA A 160 -15.52 1.88 -6.25
CA ALA A 160 -15.13 2.97 -5.37
C ALA A 160 -15.60 4.27 -6.02
N GLU A 161 -16.58 4.93 -5.42
CA GLU A 161 -16.84 6.36 -5.64
C GLU A 161 -15.50 7.08 -5.33
N ILE A 162 -14.69 7.35 -6.36
CA ILE A 162 -13.55 8.25 -6.26
C ILE A 162 -14.15 9.63 -6.51
N ASP A 163 -14.37 10.37 -5.43
CA ASP A 163 -14.65 11.79 -5.55
C ASP A 163 -13.33 12.45 -5.99
N TRP A 164 -13.34 13.05 -7.18
CA TRP A 164 -12.16 13.66 -7.83
C TRP A 164 -11.97 15.11 -7.39
#